data_AF-A0A653BLB7-F1
#
_entry.id   AF-A0A653BLB7-F1
#
_cell.length_a   1.000
_cell.length_b   1.000
_cell.length_c   1.000
_cell.angle_alpha   90.00
_cell.angle_beta   90.00
_cell.angle_gamma   90.00
#
_symmetry.space_group_name_H-M   'P 1'
#
loop_
_entity.id
_entity.type
_entity.pdbx_description
1 polymer ?
#
loop_
_entity_poly.entity_id
_entity_poly.type
_entity_poly.pdbx_seq_one_letter_code
_entity_poly.pdbx_strand_id
1 'polypeptide(L)'
;MSDSLGQNATSNDFTVLEKVTGRACGCLPDCESTEYYAESSAGVLNFKYIRSNAYTDVKITNDSSILNVYFNDLVGIKNRMDVKFDWHTLLAYYGGLLGLFLGFSFVSGVEIIYFFVVRLTTGLVKNKKEKKKKAVKRSTTRPERLTFGWLE
;
A
#
# COMPACT_ATOMS: atom_id res chain seq x y z
N MET A 1 -52.55 22.37 -20.35
CA MET A 1 -53.23 21.06 -20.51
C MET A 1 -52.96 20.29 -19.22
N SER A 2 -54.02 20.15 -18.41
CA SER A 2 -54.20 19.25 -17.25
C SER A 2 -53.12 19.20 -16.15
N ASP A 3 -53.39 19.93 -15.06
CA ASP A 3 -52.96 19.56 -13.70
C ASP A 3 -54.12 18.82 -13.01
N SER A 4 -53.89 17.58 -12.62
CA SER A 4 -54.71 16.82 -11.66
C SER A 4 -53.94 15.59 -11.18
N LEU A 5 -53.46 15.61 -9.94
CA LEU A 5 -53.63 14.50 -8.98
C LEU A 5 -53.06 14.89 -7.61
N GLY A 6 -53.92 14.75 -6.61
CA GLY A 6 -53.67 15.12 -5.23
C GLY A 6 -52.65 14.24 -4.52
N GLN A 7 -52.10 14.77 -3.45
CA GLN A 7 -51.31 14.02 -2.48
C GLN A 7 -52.02 14.10 -1.13
N ASN A 8 -52.64 12.98 -0.73
CA ASN A 8 -52.90 12.65 0.66
C ASN A 8 -51.77 11.71 1.14
N ALA A 9 -50.82 12.22 1.92
CA ALA A 9 -49.84 11.36 2.56
C ALA A 9 -49.59 11.87 3.98
N THR A 10 -50.26 11.22 4.92
CA THR A 10 -50.05 11.31 6.36
C THR A 10 -48.71 10.68 6.74
N SER A 11 -47.97 11.38 7.62
CA SER A 11 -46.88 10.94 8.50
C SER A 11 -45.78 10.07 7.88
N ASN A 12 -44.59 10.65 7.70
CA ASN A 12 -43.26 10.11 8.05
C ASN A 12 -42.18 11.06 7.50
N ASP A 13 -41.90 12.11 8.26
CA ASP A 13 -40.93 13.17 7.98
C ASP A 13 -39.49 12.68 8.21
N PHE A 14 -39.01 11.82 7.29
CA PHE A 14 -37.60 11.44 7.18
C PHE A 14 -37.16 11.22 5.72
N THR A 15 -38.09 11.21 4.77
CA THR A 15 -37.81 10.91 3.35
C THR A 15 -37.59 12.17 2.48
N VAL A 16 -37.68 13.37 3.07
CA VAL A 16 -37.57 14.64 2.32
C VAL A 16 -36.13 15.16 2.22
N LEU A 17 -35.23 14.76 3.14
CA LEU A 17 -33.83 15.21 3.13
C LEU A 17 -32.95 14.54 2.07
N GLU A 18 -33.42 13.47 1.42
CA GLU A 18 -32.71 12.88 0.27
C GLU A 18 -33.19 13.46 -1.08
N LYS A 19 -34.33 14.17 -1.09
CA LYS A 19 -34.95 14.63 -2.35
C LYS A 19 -34.47 16.01 -2.83
N VAL A 20 -33.62 16.68 -2.04
CA VAL A 20 -32.97 17.95 -2.41
C VAL A 20 -31.48 17.76 -2.74
N THR A 21 -30.93 16.57 -2.50
CA THR A 21 -29.50 16.24 -2.74
C THR A 21 -29.34 14.88 -3.43
N GLY A 22 -30.24 14.52 -4.34
CA GLY A 22 -30.15 13.26 -5.09
C GLY A 22 -30.88 13.37 -6.41
N ARG A 23 -30.13 13.24 -7.52
CA ARG A 23 -30.73 12.94 -8.83
C ARG A 23 -31.72 11.79 -8.63
N ALA A 24 -32.89 11.82 -9.27
CA ALA A 24 -33.93 10.80 -9.17
C ALA A 24 -33.50 9.38 -9.60
N CYS A 25 -32.23 9.19 -9.97
CA CYS A 25 -31.59 7.92 -10.28
C CYS A 25 -30.22 7.87 -9.57
N GLY A 26 -29.95 6.76 -8.87
CA GLY A 26 -28.68 6.48 -8.18
C GLY A 26 -27.55 6.16 -9.16
N CYS A 27 -27.18 7.11 -10.01
CA CYS A 27 -26.08 6.96 -10.97
C CYS A 27 -24.73 7.01 -10.24
N LEU A 28 -23.82 6.09 -10.60
CA LEU A 28 -22.41 6.17 -10.20
C LEU A 28 -21.74 7.40 -10.84
N PRO A 29 -20.74 8.01 -10.19
CA PRO A 29 -19.96 9.09 -10.78
C PRO A 29 -19.12 8.56 -11.95
N ASP A 30 -18.92 9.41 -12.96
CA ASP A 30 -18.03 9.10 -14.08
C ASP A 30 -16.57 8.98 -13.60
N CYS A 31 -15.84 8.00 -14.16
CA CYS A 31 -14.43 7.79 -13.85
C CYS A 31 -13.49 8.81 -14.51
N GLU A 32 -13.95 9.44 -15.60
CA GLU A 32 -13.26 10.55 -16.25
C GLU A 32 -14.29 11.63 -16.57
N SER A 33 -14.14 12.79 -15.94
CA SER A 33 -14.97 13.96 -16.19
C SER A 33 -14.07 15.17 -16.46
N THR A 34 -14.47 15.98 -17.45
CA THR A 34 -13.79 17.24 -17.78
C THR A 34 -14.75 18.38 -17.45
N GLU A 35 -14.43 19.13 -16.42
CA GLU A 35 -15.18 20.32 -16.01
C GLU A 35 -14.48 21.58 -16.52
N TYR A 36 -15.24 22.48 -17.15
CA TYR A 36 -14.74 23.76 -17.65
C TYR A 36 -15.33 24.88 -16.81
N TYR A 37 -14.47 25.68 -16.18
CA TYR A 37 -14.89 26.91 -15.52
C TYR A 37 -15.01 28.02 -16.57
N ALA A 38 -16.23 28.52 -16.76
CA ALA A 38 -16.51 29.60 -17.69
C ALA A 38 -16.65 30.92 -16.93
N GLU A 39 -15.86 31.92 -17.32
CA GLU A 39 -16.04 33.30 -16.89
C GLU A 39 -16.76 34.07 -18.00
N SER A 40 -17.79 34.84 -17.64
CA SER A 40 -18.56 35.64 -18.60
C SER A 40 -18.34 37.13 -18.33
N SER A 41 -18.04 37.87 -19.39
CA SER A 41 -17.99 39.33 -19.36
C SER A 41 -18.92 39.89 -20.43
N ALA A 42 -19.67 40.94 -20.08
CA ALA A 42 -20.64 41.57 -20.96
C ALA A 42 -20.38 43.08 -21.03
N GLY A 43 -20.61 43.67 -22.21
CA GLY A 43 -20.43 45.09 -22.45
C GLY A 43 -21.43 45.63 -23.48
N VAL A 44 -21.62 46.95 -23.48
CA VAL A 44 -22.54 47.60 -24.43
C VAL A 44 -21.93 47.62 -25.82
N LEU A 45 -22.66 47.03 -26.77
CA LEU A 45 -22.22 46.89 -28.15
C LEU A 45 -22.40 48.21 -28.92
N ASN A 46 -21.30 48.87 -29.26
CA ASN A 46 -21.34 50.07 -30.11
C ASN A 46 -21.07 49.70 -31.57
N PHE A 47 -22.12 49.64 -32.38
CA PHE A 47 -22.08 49.29 -33.80
C PHE A 47 -21.09 50.10 -34.65
N LYS A 48 -20.75 51.34 -34.24
CA LYS A 48 -19.77 52.21 -34.92
C LYS A 48 -18.34 51.64 -34.89
N TYR A 49 -17.97 50.85 -33.89
CA TYR A 49 -16.62 50.31 -33.72
C TYR A 49 -16.45 48.86 -34.21
N ILE A 50 -17.55 48.20 -34.61
CA ILE A 50 -17.59 46.77 -35.02
C ILE A 50 -17.58 46.62 -36.55
N ARG A 51 -17.25 47.68 -37.29
CA ARG A 51 -17.02 47.61 -38.73
C ARG A 51 -15.64 47.04 -39.06
N SER A 52 -15.23 45.98 -38.35
CA SER A 52 -14.05 45.20 -38.67
C SER A 52 -14.46 44.07 -39.63
N ASN A 53 -13.54 43.67 -40.51
CA ASN A 53 -13.76 42.76 -41.64
C ASN A 53 -14.26 41.34 -41.28
N ALA A 54 -14.51 41.04 -40.00
CA ALA A 54 -14.97 39.74 -39.54
C ALA A 54 -16.49 39.51 -39.71
N TYR A 55 -17.29 40.58 -39.85
CA TYR A 55 -18.77 40.49 -39.89
C TYR A 55 -19.38 41.26 -41.06
N THR A 56 -18.74 41.22 -42.24
CA THR A 56 -19.16 42.01 -43.40
C THR A 56 -20.49 41.57 -44.03
N ASP A 57 -20.95 40.35 -43.73
CA ASP A 57 -22.13 39.74 -44.36
C ASP A 57 -23.38 39.70 -43.45
N VAL A 58 -23.29 40.28 -42.24
CA VAL A 58 -24.39 40.26 -41.26
C VAL A 58 -24.88 41.68 -41.00
N LYS A 59 -26.17 41.91 -41.23
CA LYS A 59 -26.83 43.20 -40.99
C LYS A 59 -27.13 43.37 -39.50
N ILE A 60 -26.13 43.81 -38.74
CA ILE A 60 -26.20 44.08 -37.30
C ILE A 60 -27.26 45.17 -37.05
N THR A 61 -28.35 44.81 -36.36
CA THR A 61 -29.48 45.68 -35.98
C THR A 61 -29.51 45.82 -34.45
N ASN A 62 -30.32 46.73 -33.88
CA ASN A 62 -30.39 46.94 -32.42
C ASN A 62 -30.78 45.68 -31.61
N ASP A 63 -31.34 44.65 -32.26
CA ASP A 63 -31.72 43.37 -31.62
C ASP A 63 -30.64 42.28 -31.73
N SER A 64 -29.42 42.63 -32.17
CA SER A 64 -28.32 41.67 -32.35
C SER A 64 -27.31 41.73 -31.21
N SER A 65 -26.96 40.56 -30.68
CA SER A 65 -25.92 40.36 -29.67
C SER A 65 -24.76 39.56 -30.25
N ILE A 66 -23.53 39.87 -29.82
CA ILE A 66 -22.32 39.17 -30.23
C ILE A 66 -21.78 38.40 -29.03
N LEU A 67 -21.59 37.08 -29.21
CA LEU A 67 -20.96 36.22 -28.24
C LEU A 67 -19.60 35.77 -28.79
N ASN A 68 -18.54 36.02 -28.03
CA ASN A 68 -17.21 35.51 -28.34
C ASN A 68 -16.80 34.49 -27.28
N VAL A 69 -16.64 33.23 -27.68
CA VAL A 69 -16.21 32.14 -26.79
C VAL A 69 -14.74 31.83 -27.11
N TYR A 70 -13.86 32.02 -26.14
CA TYR A 70 -12.44 31.72 -26.28
C TYR A 70 -11.90 31.06 -25.00
N PHE A 71 -10.86 30.26 -25.15
CA PHE A 71 -10.13 29.69 -24.01
C PHE A 71 -9.17 30.73 -23.47
N ASN A 72 -9.23 31.00 -22.16
CA ASN A 72 -8.29 31.92 -21.51
C ASN A 72 -6.87 31.33 -21.45
N ASP A 73 -6.78 30.02 -21.20
CA ASP A 73 -5.53 29.26 -21.18
C ASP A 73 -5.64 28.01 -22.06
N LEU A 74 -4.54 27.65 -22.74
CA LEU A 74 -4.45 26.45 -23.58
C LEU A 74 -4.03 25.19 -22.78
N VAL A 75 -3.93 25.30 -21.46
CA VAL A 75 -3.45 24.24 -20.56
C VAL A 75 -4.56 23.89 -19.56
N GLY A 76 -4.80 22.59 -19.35
CA GLY A 76 -5.75 22.09 -18.37
C GLY A 76 -5.08 21.31 -17.23
N ILE A 77 -5.69 21.33 -16.05
CA ILE A 77 -5.25 20.54 -14.89
C ILE A 77 -5.90 19.15 -14.98
N LYS A 78 -5.09 18.09 -15.03
CA LYS A 78 -5.57 16.70 -14.98
C LYS A 78 -5.19 16.05 -13.65
N ASN A 79 -6.17 15.76 -12.82
CA ASN A 79 -6.00 15.00 -11.58
C ASN A 79 -6.32 13.53 -11.83
N ARG A 80 -5.44 12.63 -11.40
CA ARG A 80 -5.59 11.17 -11.53
C ARG A 80 -5.33 10.50 -10.19
N MET A 81 -6.13 9.49 -9.87
CA MET A 81 -5.97 8.68 -8.67
C MET A 81 -5.28 7.38 -9.03
N ASP A 82 -4.04 7.21 -8.57
CA ASP A 82 -3.25 5.99 -8.78
C ASP A 82 -3.20 5.16 -7.48
N VAL A 83 -3.34 3.84 -7.59
CA VAL A 83 -3.22 2.91 -6.46
C VAL A 83 -1.78 2.93 -5.95
N LYS A 84 -1.59 3.28 -4.68
CA LYS A 84 -0.25 3.49 -4.09
C LYS A 84 0.52 2.20 -3.79
N PHE A 85 -0.18 1.09 -3.59
CA PHE A 85 0.43 -0.20 -3.22
C PHE A 85 -0.18 -1.34 -4.01
N ASP A 86 0.61 -1.86 -4.92
CA ASP A 86 0.34 -3.12 -5.59
C ASP A 86 0.84 -4.30 -4.73
N TRP A 87 0.28 -5.49 -4.92
CA TRP A 87 0.74 -6.70 -4.21
C TRP A 87 2.22 -6.99 -4.50
N HIS A 88 2.72 -6.68 -5.71
CA HIS A 88 4.13 -6.81 -6.04
C HIS A 88 5.00 -5.86 -5.21
N THR A 89 4.55 -4.63 -5.00
CA THR A 89 5.25 -3.61 -4.18
C THR A 89 5.27 -4.02 -2.70
N LEU A 90 4.17 -4.59 -2.20
CA LEU A 90 4.10 -5.10 -0.84
C LEU A 90 5.06 -6.29 -0.64
N LEU A 91 5.10 -7.22 -1.60
CA LEU A 91 6.00 -8.36 -1.56
C LEU A 91 7.47 -7.94 -1.54
N ALA A 92 7.83 -6.91 -2.32
CA ALA A 92 9.19 -6.38 -2.35
C ALA A 92 9.61 -5.78 -1.00
N TYR A 93 8.72 -5.01 -0.36
CA TYR A 93 8.96 -4.39 0.95
C TYR A 93 9.16 -5.44 2.05
N TYR A 94 8.23 -6.38 2.18
CA TYR A 94 8.32 -7.42 3.20
C TYR A 94 9.41 -8.44 2.89
N GLY A 95 9.67 -8.73 1.61
CA GLY A 95 10.74 -9.65 1.18
C GLY A 95 12.13 -9.16 1.60
N GLY A 96 12.40 -7.86 1.45
CA GLY A 96 13.68 -7.29 1.90
C GLY A 96 13.86 -7.36 3.43
N LEU A 97 12.80 -7.03 4.16
CA LEU A 97 12.81 -7.05 5.63
C LEU A 97 12.95 -8.47 6.18
N LEU A 98 12.16 -9.42 5.67
CA LEU A 98 12.21 -10.82 6.05
C LEU A 98 13.55 -11.46 5.65
N GLY A 99 14.12 -11.09 4.50
CA GLY A 99 15.45 -11.55 4.08
C GLY A 99 16.55 -11.12 5.07
N LEU A 100 16.49 -9.88 5.57
CA LEU A 100 17.44 -9.39 6.57
C LEU A 100 17.29 -10.10 7.92
N PHE A 101 16.05 -10.25 8.40
CA PHE A 101 15.77 -10.95 9.66
C PHE A 101 16.13 -12.43 9.59
N LEU A 102 15.74 -13.12 8.53
CA LEU A 102 16.09 -14.52 8.30
C LEU A 102 17.60 -14.68 8.11
N GLY A 103 18.28 -13.76 7.44
CA GLY A 103 19.74 -13.79 7.28
C GLY A 103 20.48 -13.73 8.61
N PHE A 104 20.22 -12.69 9.43
CA PHE A 104 20.85 -12.57 10.75
C PHE A 104 20.49 -13.73 11.68
N SER A 105 19.22 -14.12 11.69
CA SER A 105 18.75 -15.26 12.49
C SER A 105 19.37 -16.59 12.03
N PHE A 106 19.57 -16.79 10.73
CA PHE A 106 20.17 -17.99 10.17
C PHE A 106 21.65 -18.11 10.53
N VAL A 107 22.42 -17.02 10.36
CA VAL A 107 23.84 -16.99 10.74
C VAL A 107 24.01 -17.27 12.23
N SER A 108 23.20 -16.63 13.07
CA SER A 108 23.20 -16.88 14.52
C SER A 108 22.78 -18.31 14.88
N GLY A 109 21.77 -18.86 14.18
CA GLY A 109 21.34 -20.25 14.38
C GLY A 109 22.44 -21.27 14.04
N VAL A 110 23.13 -21.08 12.92
CA VAL A 110 24.28 -21.92 12.53
C VAL A 110 25.40 -21.85 13.58
N GLU A 111 25.68 -20.66 14.11
CA GLU A 111 26.68 -20.48 15.17
C GLU A 111 26.31 -21.27 16.44
N ILE A 112 25.06 -21.15 16.91
CA ILE A 112 24.58 -21.88 18.09
C ILE A 112 24.70 -23.39 17.88
N ILE A 113 24.30 -23.89 16.70
CA ILE A 113 24.41 -25.31 16.35
C ILE A 113 25.87 -25.77 16.37
N TYR A 114 26.79 -24.97 15.80
CA TYR A 114 28.22 -25.27 15.80
C TYR A 114 28.79 -25.38 17.22
N PHE A 115 28.49 -24.41 18.10
CA PHE A 115 28.92 -24.46 19.49
C PHE A 115 28.34 -25.65 20.25
N PHE A 116 27.07 -26.01 19.99
CA PHE A 116 26.42 -27.13 20.64
C PHE A 116 27.09 -28.46 20.27
N VAL A 117 27.35 -28.69 18.98
CA VAL A 117 28.03 -29.90 18.49
C VAL A 117 29.44 -30.01 19.06
N VAL A 118 30.23 -28.93 19.03
CA VAL A 118 31.61 -28.92 19.54
C VAL A 118 31.64 -29.18 21.05
N ARG A 119 30.78 -28.54 21.83
CA ARG A 119 30.73 -28.70 23.30
C ARG A 119 30.25 -30.09 23.71
N LEU A 120 29.26 -30.65 23.02
CA LEU A 120 28.79 -32.02 23.26
C LEU A 120 29.84 -33.08 22.93
N THR A 121 30.47 -32.97 21.76
CA THR A 121 31.48 -33.95 21.32
C THR A 121 32.73 -33.94 22.20
N THR A 122 33.27 -32.77 22.57
CA THR A 122 34.40 -32.69 23.51
C THR A 122 34.06 -33.18 24.92
N GLY A 123 32.85 -32.89 25.43
CA GLY A 123 32.39 -33.41 26.72
C GLY A 123 32.30 -34.93 26.76
N LEU A 124 31.70 -35.55 25.74
CA LEU A 124 31.60 -37.00 25.62
C LEU A 124 32.97 -37.66 25.43
N VAL A 125 33.87 -37.06 24.66
CA VAL A 125 35.23 -37.59 24.45
C VAL A 125 36.07 -37.50 25.74
N LYS A 126 35.96 -36.41 26.52
CA LYS A 126 36.63 -36.31 27.83
C LYS A 126 36.13 -37.37 28.80
N ASN A 127 34.80 -37.56 28.90
CA ASN A 127 34.20 -38.59 29.75
C ASN A 127 34.62 -40.01 29.33
N LYS A 128 34.70 -40.29 28.02
CA LYS A 128 35.23 -41.56 27.51
C LYS A 128 36.71 -41.73 27.81
N LYS A 129 37.54 -40.68 27.68
CA LYS A 129 38.97 -40.71 28.02
C LYS A 129 39.19 -40.94 29.51
N GLU A 130 38.42 -40.32 30.39
CA GLU A 130 38.48 -40.56 31.84
C GLU A 130 38.06 -41.98 32.22
N LYS A 131 36.96 -42.49 31.65
CA LYS A 131 36.51 -43.88 31.86
C LYS A 131 37.56 -44.89 31.37
N LYS A 132 38.18 -44.65 30.20
CA LYS A 132 39.28 -45.47 29.68
C LYS A 132 40.53 -45.40 30.57
N LYS A 133 40.92 -44.22 31.05
CA LYS A 133 42.05 -44.05 31.99
C LYS A 133 41.82 -44.76 33.32
N LYS A 134 40.58 -44.73 33.85
CA LYS A 134 40.20 -45.45 35.08
C LYS A 134 40.18 -46.97 34.86
N ALA A 135 39.69 -47.44 33.71
CA ALA A 135 39.73 -48.87 33.34
C ALA A 135 41.16 -49.40 33.15
N VAL A 136 42.03 -48.62 32.50
CA VAL A 136 43.45 -48.98 32.30
C VAL A 136 44.23 -48.95 33.63
N LYS A 137 44.04 -47.93 34.48
CA LYS A 137 44.69 -47.89 35.82
C LYS A 137 44.31 -49.09 36.69
N ARG A 138 43.04 -49.53 36.66
CA ARG A 138 42.57 -50.68 37.45
C ARG A 138 43.20 -52.02 37.01
N SER A 139 43.70 -52.09 35.77
CA SER A 139 44.47 -53.24 35.27
C SER A 139 45.94 -53.22 35.69
N THR A 140 46.50 -52.04 36.04
CA THR A 140 47.94 -51.88 36.36
C THR A 140 48.20 -51.87 37.86
N THR A 141 47.24 -51.50 38.71
CA THR A 141 47.31 -51.71 40.17
C THR A 141 46.86 -53.14 40.56
N ARG A 142 47.60 -54.15 40.11
CA ARG A 142 47.61 -55.46 40.78
C ARG A 142 48.77 -55.42 41.78
N PRO A 143 48.54 -55.57 43.10
CA PRO A 143 49.63 -55.56 44.07
C PRO A 143 50.52 -56.78 43.82
N GLU A 144 51.75 -56.55 43.36
CA GLU A 144 52.82 -57.53 43.45
C GLU A 144 53.43 -57.44 44.85
N ARG A 145 52.78 -58.07 45.84
CA ARG A 145 53.43 -58.62 47.03
C ARG A 145 52.45 -59.39 47.90
N LEU A 146 52.70 -60.68 48.10
CA LEU A 146 52.76 -61.39 49.39
C LEU A 146 52.66 -62.91 49.16
N THR A 147 53.79 -63.53 48.82
CA THR A 147 54.13 -64.89 49.29
C THR A 147 55.59 -64.86 49.74
N PHE A 148 55.84 -64.21 50.88
CA PHE A 148 56.98 -64.54 51.73
C PHE A 148 56.40 -65.36 52.88
N GLY A 149 56.73 -66.64 52.93
CA GLY A 149 56.26 -67.58 53.96
C GLY A 149 56.61 -69.03 53.64
N TRP A 150 57.65 -69.53 54.30
CA TRP A 150 57.91 -70.94 54.64
C TRP A 150 58.51 -71.86 53.56
N LEU A 151 59.84 -71.86 53.44
CA LEU A 151 60.61 -73.10 53.31
C LEU A 151 62.07 -72.87 53.77
N GLU A 152 62.29 -72.99 55.09
CA GLU A 152 63.46 -73.57 55.79
C GLU A 152 63.34 -73.30 57.30
#